data_AF-A0A1Q7VQ94-F1
#
_entry.id   AF-A0A1Q7VQ94-F1
#
_cell.length_a   1.000
_cell.length_b   1.000
_cell.length_c   1.000
_cell.angle_alpha   90.00
_cell.angle_beta   90.00
_cell.angle_gamma   90.00
#
_symmetry.space_group_name_H-M   'P 1'
#
loop_
_entity.id
_entity.type
_entity.pdbx_description
1 polymer ?
#
loop_
_entity_poly.entity_id
_entity_poly.type
_entity_poly.pdbx_seq_one_letter_code
_entity_poly.pdbx_strand_id
1 'polypeptide(L)'
;MTPPSSPSVPTFNSAAAVASALTEISTVRSWQGAAPLNVDPALVQAASKHTSDMVRTRNFSHSGSDGSSPTSRAQSMGCWALTKELIARGKPGDDIVRALMQDPDARQALLGFWNHKIGISAQQDPKTGDVYWTIELAWT
;
A
#
# COMPACT_ATOMS: atom_id res chain seq x y z
N MET A 1 -16.02 -4.13 -44.13
CA MET A 1 -14.81 -3.60 -43.48
C MET A 1 -15.09 -3.53 -41.98
N THR A 2 -14.46 -4.37 -41.17
CA THR A 2 -14.52 -4.25 -39.71
C THR A 2 -13.52 -3.17 -39.26
N PRO A 3 -13.85 -2.33 -38.27
CA PRO A 3 -12.90 -1.34 -37.76
C PRO A 3 -11.72 -2.06 -37.07
N PRO A 4 -10.51 -1.50 -37.11
CA PRO A 4 -9.35 -2.09 -36.44
C PRO A 4 -9.53 -2.02 -34.92
N SER A 5 -9.25 -3.13 -34.24
CA SER A 5 -9.19 -3.20 -32.79
C SER A 5 -8.15 -2.23 -32.26
N SER A 6 -8.54 -1.27 -31.42
CA SER A 6 -7.60 -0.39 -30.73
C SER A 6 -6.65 -1.23 -29.85
N PRO A 7 -5.34 -0.91 -29.78
CA PRO A 7 -4.44 -1.57 -28.86
C PRO A 7 -4.88 -1.28 -27.43
N SER A 8 -5.16 -2.32 -26.65
CA SER A 8 -5.40 -2.22 -25.22
C SER A 8 -4.13 -1.69 -24.56
N VAL A 9 -4.17 -0.49 -23.99
CA VAL A 9 -3.09 0.01 -23.14
C VAL A 9 -2.89 -1.00 -22.00
N PRO A 10 -1.67 -1.52 -21.76
CA PRO A 10 -1.45 -2.45 -20.67
C PRO A 10 -1.89 -1.79 -19.36
N THR A 11 -2.88 -2.40 -18.71
CA THR A 11 -3.41 -1.92 -17.44
C THR A 11 -2.42 -2.28 -16.34
N PHE A 12 -2.15 -1.36 -15.41
CA PHE A 12 -1.34 -1.64 -14.22
C PHE A 12 -1.92 -2.83 -13.45
N ASN A 13 -1.09 -3.85 -13.20
CA ASN A 13 -1.48 -5.02 -12.44
C ASN A 13 -1.21 -4.81 -10.95
N SER A 14 -2.20 -4.24 -10.25
CA SER A 14 -2.14 -3.99 -8.80
C SER A 14 -1.79 -5.24 -7.99
N ALA A 15 -2.36 -6.40 -8.33
CA ALA A 15 -2.14 -7.63 -7.57
C ALA A 15 -0.69 -8.11 -7.67
N ALA A 16 -0.12 -8.09 -8.88
CA ALA A 16 1.29 -8.42 -9.08
C ALA A 16 2.21 -7.43 -8.36
N ALA A 17 1.91 -6.13 -8.43
CA ALA A 17 2.69 -5.10 -7.77
C ALA A 17 2.69 -5.26 -6.24
N VAL A 18 1.53 -5.55 -5.64
CA VAL A 18 1.40 -5.83 -4.20
C VAL A 18 2.14 -7.11 -3.80
N ALA A 19 2.07 -8.18 -4.60
CA ALA A 19 2.79 -9.42 -4.33
C ALA A 19 4.31 -9.23 -4.36
N SER A 20 4.82 -8.47 -5.34
CA SER A 20 6.24 -8.10 -5.41
C SER A 20 6.68 -7.29 -4.19
N ALA A 21 5.89 -6.29 -3.79
CA ALA A 21 6.19 -5.48 -2.60
C ALA A 21 6.21 -6.33 -1.31
N LEU A 22 5.26 -7.24 -1.12
CA LEU A 22 5.25 -8.17 0.02
C LEU A 22 6.49 -9.08 0.04
N THR A 23 6.91 -9.58 -1.13
CA THR A 23 8.10 -10.42 -1.28
C THR A 23 9.37 -9.64 -0.91
N GLU A 24 9.47 -8.40 -1.39
CA GLU A 24 10.61 -7.54 -1.09
C GLU A 24 10.66 -7.16 0.39
N ILE A 25 9.54 -6.74 0.98
CA ILE A 25 9.42 -6.45 2.42
C ILE A 25 9.86 -7.66 3.26
N SER A 26 9.41 -8.86 2.88
CA SER A 26 9.79 -10.10 3.58
C SER A 26 11.28 -10.38 3.45
N THR A 27 11.87 -10.14 2.27
CA THR A 27 13.31 -10.30 2.02
C THR A 27 14.14 -9.36 2.88
N VAL A 28 13.82 -8.06 2.90
CA VAL A 28 14.58 -7.08 3.69
C VAL A 28 14.43 -7.31 5.19
N ARG A 29 13.27 -7.78 5.66
CA ARG A 29 13.07 -8.20 7.06
C ARG A 29 13.93 -9.42 7.40
N SER A 30 14.04 -10.39 6.49
CA SER A 30 14.87 -11.59 6.71
C SER A 30 16.36 -11.24 6.90
N TRP A 31 16.87 -10.25 6.17
CA TRP A 31 18.26 -9.79 6.31
C TRP A 31 18.56 -9.14 7.67
N GLN A 32 17.53 -8.62 8.34
CA GLN A 32 17.62 -8.05 9.69
C GLN A 32 17.29 -9.06 10.80
N GLY A 33 16.98 -10.31 10.45
CA GLY A 33 16.50 -11.32 11.40
C GLY A 33 15.09 -11.06 11.93
N ALA A 34 14.33 -10.16 11.31
CA ALA A 34 12.94 -9.90 11.67
C ALA A 34 12.01 -10.96 11.06
N ALA A 35 11.00 -11.39 11.84
CA ALA A 35 9.99 -12.34 11.39
C ALA A 35 9.15 -11.79 10.21
N PRO A 36 8.59 -12.63 9.33
CA PRO A 36 7.69 -12.18 8.29
C PRO A 36 6.42 -11.54 8.87
N LEU A 37 5.80 -10.63 8.11
CA LEU A 37 4.53 -10.00 8.47
C LEU A 37 3.37 -10.90 8.01
N ASN A 38 2.32 -11.01 8.82
CA ASN A 38 1.10 -11.72 8.43
C ASN A 38 0.15 -10.77 7.69
N VAL A 39 -0.33 -11.16 6.52
CA VAL A 39 -1.35 -10.36 5.82
C VAL A 39 -2.67 -10.43 6.60
N ASP A 40 -3.23 -9.27 6.93
CA ASP A 40 -4.50 -9.17 7.64
C ASP A 40 -5.60 -8.60 6.72
N PRO A 41 -6.72 -9.33 6.52
CA PRO A 41 -7.79 -8.89 5.62
C PRO A 41 -8.45 -7.56 5.99
N ALA A 42 -8.50 -7.19 7.27
CA ALA A 42 -9.06 -5.91 7.71
C ALA A 42 -8.13 -4.77 7.30
N LEU A 43 -6.81 -4.95 7.46
CA LEU A 43 -5.82 -3.97 7.02
C LEU A 43 -5.78 -3.84 5.49
N VAL A 44 -5.92 -4.94 4.75
CA VAL A 44 -6.01 -4.90 3.28
C VAL A 44 -7.22 -4.07 2.83
N GLN A 45 -8.38 -4.25 3.48
CA GLN A 45 -9.58 -3.46 3.18
C GLN A 45 -9.40 -1.97 3.53
N ALA A 46 -8.78 -1.67 4.67
CA ALA A 46 -8.49 -0.29 5.08
C ALA A 46 -7.54 0.39 4.07
N ALA A 47 -6.43 -0.27 3.73
CA ALA A 47 -5.47 0.19 2.73
C ALA A 47 -6.14 0.38 1.36
N SER A 48 -6.99 -0.55 0.93
CA SER A 48 -7.71 -0.44 -0.35
C SER A 48 -8.68 0.74 -0.37
N LYS A 49 -9.43 0.95 0.72
CA LYS A 49 -10.34 2.10 0.83
C LYS A 49 -9.56 3.41 0.67
N HIS A 50 -8.41 3.52 1.34
CA HIS A 50 -7.60 4.74 1.31
C HIS A 50 -6.90 4.95 -0.03
N THR A 51 -6.31 3.91 -0.60
CA THR A 51 -5.69 3.98 -1.93
C THR A 51 -6.70 4.44 -2.99
N SER A 52 -7.92 3.88 -3.01
CA SER A 52 -8.97 4.32 -3.94
C SER A 52 -9.43 5.74 -3.67
N ASP A 53 -9.46 6.19 -2.42
CA ASP A 53 -9.76 7.58 -2.07
C ASP A 53 -8.71 8.55 -2.61
N MET A 54 -7.42 8.24 -2.41
CA MET A 54 -6.32 9.03 -2.93
C MET A 54 -6.33 9.09 -4.46
N VAL A 55 -6.60 7.97 -5.15
CA VAL A 55 -6.74 7.96 -6.62
C VAL A 55 -7.92 8.82 -7.08
N ARG A 56 -9.08 8.67 -6.44
CA ARG A 56 -10.31 9.38 -6.82
C ARG A 56 -10.15 10.89 -6.67
N THR A 57 -9.57 11.32 -5.55
CA THR A 57 -9.43 12.73 -5.18
C THR A 57 -8.13 13.37 -5.67
N ARG A 58 -7.14 12.56 -6.08
CA ARG A 58 -5.76 12.97 -6.40
C ARG A 58 -5.08 13.70 -5.24
N ASN A 59 -5.49 13.40 -4.02
CA ASN A 59 -4.93 13.97 -2.81
C ASN A 59 -4.01 12.95 -2.16
N PHE A 60 -2.71 13.27 -2.07
CA PHE A 60 -1.73 12.41 -1.41
C PHE A 60 -1.63 12.81 0.07
N SER A 61 -2.39 12.13 0.93
CA SER A 61 -2.54 12.46 2.35
C SER A 61 -2.85 11.22 3.17
N HIS A 62 -2.46 11.22 4.45
CA HIS A 62 -2.89 10.21 5.42
C HIS A 62 -4.37 10.37 5.83
N SER A 63 -4.92 11.58 5.70
CA SER A 63 -6.33 11.84 5.98
C SER A 63 -7.18 11.51 4.76
N GLY A 64 -8.21 10.68 4.97
CA GLY A 64 -9.19 10.39 3.93
C GLY A 64 -10.06 11.62 3.63
N SER A 65 -10.61 11.69 2.42
CA SER A 65 -11.52 12.77 2.03
C SER A 65 -12.84 12.80 2.82
N ASP A 66 -13.16 11.69 3.50
CA ASP A 66 -14.25 11.56 4.47
C ASP A 66 -13.86 12.00 5.90
N GLY A 67 -12.65 12.53 6.09
CA GLY A 67 -12.11 12.92 7.40
C GLY A 67 -11.54 11.76 8.22
N SER A 68 -11.51 10.53 7.67
CA SER A 68 -10.96 9.38 8.38
C SER A 68 -9.44 9.49 8.59
N SER A 69 -8.98 9.08 9.77
CA SER A 69 -7.58 8.76 10.05
C SER A 69 -7.29 7.29 9.73
N PRO A 70 -6.02 6.88 9.56
CA PRO A 70 -5.67 5.48 9.33
C PRO A 70 -6.24 4.53 10.38
N THR A 71 -6.12 4.89 11.67
CA THR A 71 -6.68 4.10 12.77
C THR A 71 -8.20 3.97 12.68
N SER A 72 -8.92 5.05 12.35
CA SER A 72 -10.37 4.97 12.19
C SER A 72 -10.79 4.09 11.00
N ARG A 73 -10.01 4.09 9.91
CA ARG A 73 -10.24 3.21 8.76
C ARG A 73 -10.00 1.75 9.15
N ALA A 74 -8.90 1.44 9.81
CA ALA A 74 -8.60 0.09 10.29
C ALA A 74 -9.67 -0.45 11.26
N GLN A 75 -10.12 0.39 12.21
CA GLN A 75 -11.19 0.05 13.14
C GLN A 75 -12.53 -0.22 12.43
N SER A 76 -12.87 0.57 11.41
CA SER A 76 -14.09 0.34 10.62
C SER A 76 -14.09 -1.00 9.87
N MET A 77 -12.90 -1.59 9.65
CA MET A 77 -12.73 -2.91 9.03
C MET A 77 -12.55 -4.04 10.06
N GLY A 78 -12.62 -3.74 11.36
CA GLY A 78 -12.50 -4.72 12.45
C GLY A 78 -11.10 -4.87 13.05
N CYS A 79 -10.15 -4.00 12.70
CA CYS A 79 -8.83 -3.96 13.33
C CYS A 79 -8.77 -2.91 14.45
N TRP A 80 -8.76 -3.36 15.70
CA TRP A 80 -8.76 -2.50 16.90
C TRP A 80 -7.37 -2.24 17.48
N ALA A 81 -6.34 -2.78 16.83
CA ALA A 81 -4.94 -2.59 17.18
C ALA A 81 -4.49 -1.14 16.96
N LEU A 82 -3.36 -0.78 17.59
CA LEU A 82 -2.61 0.39 17.15
C LEU A 82 -2.16 0.18 15.70
N THR A 83 -2.21 1.23 14.89
CA THR A 83 -1.83 1.16 13.48
C THR A 83 -0.81 2.22 13.09
N LYS A 84 -0.06 1.93 12.02
CA LYS A 84 0.83 2.88 11.34
C LYS A 84 0.64 2.74 9.84
N GLU A 85 0.38 3.87 9.21
CA GLU A 85 0.24 3.95 7.77
C GLU A 85 1.52 4.49 7.13
N LEU A 86 1.89 3.88 6.01
CA LEU A 86 2.86 4.40 5.08
C LEU A 86 2.14 4.60 3.73
N ILE A 87 2.35 5.73 3.09
CA ILE A 87 1.82 6.01 1.76
C ILE A 87 2.97 6.31 0.80
N ALA A 88 2.80 5.90 -0.46
CA ALA A 88 3.74 6.22 -1.52
C ALA A 88 2.99 6.59 -2.81
N ARG A 89 3.62 7.43 -3.63
CA ARG A 89 3.15 7.77 -4.97
C ARG A 89 4.33 7.71 -5.93
N GLY A 90 4.16 7.03 -7.05
CA GLY A 90 5.19 6.88 -8.07
C GLY A 90 4.60 6.57 -9.43
N LYS A 91 5.44 6.13 -10.36
CA LYS A 91 5.06 5.61 -11.67
C LYS A 91 5.02 4.07 -11.66
N PRO A 92 4.33 3.44 -12.62
CA PRO A 92 4.42 2.00 -12.81
C PRO A 92 5.88 1.58 -13.00
N GLY A 93 6.32 0.58 -12.23
CA GLY A 93 7.70 0.09 -12.24
C GLY A 93 8.63 0.74 -11.23
N ASP A 94 8.21 1.82 -10.55
CA ASP A 94 8.98 2.38 -9.44
C ASP A 94 9.04 1.39 -8.28
N ASP A 95 10.23 1.28 -7.68
CA ASP A 95 10.48 0.48 -6.49
C ASP A 95 10.11 1.30 -5.23
N ILE A 96 8.85 1.17 -4.82
CA ILE A 96 8.32 1.87 -3.65
C ILE A 96 8.90 1.34 -2.34
N VAL A 97 9.29 0.06 -2.28
CA VAL A 97 9.82 -0.52 -1.04
C VAL A 97 11.21 0.04 -0.78
N ARG A 98 12.05 0.13 -1.81
CA ARG A 98 13.32 0.87 -1.74
C ARG A 98 13.12 2.32 -1.35
N ALA A 99 12.13 3.02 -1.88
CA ALA A 99 11.83 4.40 -1.49
C ALA A 99 11.46 4.50 0.00
N LEU A 100 10.59 3.60 0.49
CA LEU A 100 10.23 3.53 1.92
C LEU A 100 11.42 3.17 2.81
N MET A 101 12.38 2.36 2.31
CA MET A 101 13.61 2.05 3.04
C MET A 101 14.58 3.24 3.17
N GLN A 102 14.45 4.26 2.33
CA GLN A 102 15.26 5.49 2.42
C GLN A 102 14.71 6.47 3.46
N ASP A 103 13.41 6.42 3.73
CA ASP A 103 12.78 7.20 4.79
C ASP A 103 13.01 6.53 6.16
N PRO A 104 13.66 7.19 7.13
CA PRO A 104 13.99 6.58 8.42
C PRO A 104 12.77 6.08 9.21
N ASP A 105 11.66 6.82 9.18
CA ASP A 105 10.45 6.50 9.94
C ASP A 105 9.70 5.32 9.32
N ALA A 106 9.59 5.30 7.99
CA ALA A 106 9.02 4.19 7.24
C ALA A 106 9.88 2.93 7.34
N ARG A 107 11.21 3.06 7.25
CA ARG A 107 12.15 1.96 7.48
C ARG A 107 12.00 1.40 8.88
N GLN A 108 11.93 2.24 9.91
CA GLN A 108 11.73 1.78 11.28
C GLN A 108 10.41 1.03 11.44
N ALA A 109 9.33 1.52 10.80
CA ALA A 109 8.04 0.84 10.81
C ALA A 109 8.11 -0.52 10.09
N LEU A 110 8.72 -0.62 8.91
CA LEU A 110 8.78 -1.86 8.14
C LEU A 110 9.76 -2.90 8.70
N LEU A 111 10.86 -2.47 9.33
CA LEU A 111 11.91 -3.36 9.87
C LEU A 111 11.82 -3.59 11.38
N GLY A 112 10.94 -2.88 12.07
CA GLY A 112 10.73 -3.07 13.50
C GLY A 112 10.42 -4.52 13.84
N PHE A 113 11.02 -5.01 14.91
CA PHE A 113 10.75 -6.34 15.50
C PHE A 113 9.34 -6.47 16.09
N TRP A 114 8.53 -5.40 15.99
CA TRP A 114 7.28 -5.24 16.72
C TRP A 114 6.01 -5.37 15.84
N ASN A 115 6.07 -5.51 14.52
CA ASN A 115 4.84 -5.48 13.68
C ASN A 115 4.35 -6.89 13.34
N HIS A 116 3.06 -7.19 13.59
CA HIS A 116 2.51 -8.55 13.44
C HIS A 116 1.42 -8.70 12.38
N LYS A 117 0.95 -7.62 11.78
CA LYS A 117 -0.02 -7.65 10.68
C LYS A 117 0.26 -6.56 9.65
N ILE A 118 0.00 -6.87 8.38
CA ILE A 118 0.15 -5.94 7.26
C ILE A 118 -1.05 -6.00 6.30
N GLY A 119 -1.43 -4.86 5.73
CA GLY A 119 -2.27 -4.74 4.55
C GLY A 119 -1.64 -3.80 3.55
N ILE A 120 -1.65 -4.16 2.26
CA ILE A 120 -1.09 -3.32 1.18
C ILE A 120 -2.13 -3.20 0.07
N SER A 121 -2.28 -1.99 -0.48
CA SER A 121 -3.04 -1.77 -1.71
C SER A 121 -2.34 -0.77 -2.62
N ALA A 122 -2.40 -1.03 -3.93
CA ALA A 122 -1.86 -0.19 -4.98
C ALA A 122 -2.91 0.05 -6.07
N GLN A 123 -3.03 1.28 -6.58
CA GLN A 123 -3.93 1.60 -7.68
C GLN A 123 -3.36 2.71 -8.55
N GLN A 124 -3.43 2.52 -9.87
CA GLN A 124 -3.06 3.54 -10.83
C GLN A 124 -4.21 4.54 -11.05
N ASP A 125 -3.91 5.83 -11.04
CA ASP A 125 -4.82 6.87 -11.53
C ASP A 125 -4.83 6.83 -13.07
N PRO A 126 -5.97 6.50 -13.70
CA PRO A 126 -6.06 6.47 -15.16
C PRO A 126 -5.85 7.83 -15.82
N LYS A 127 -5.95 8.94 -15.07
CA LYS A 127 -5.75 10.29 -15.62
C LYS A 127 -4.29 10.73 -15.62
N THR A 128 -3.54 10.46 -14.55
CA THR A 128 -2.14 10.91 -14.43
C THR A 128 -1.14 9.81 -14.73
N GLY A 129 -1.59 8.55 -14.70
CA GLY A 129 -0.74 7.37 -14.78
C GLY A 129 0.06 7.10 -13.50
N ASP A 130 -0.09 7.91 -12.45
CA ASP A 130 0.57 7.68 -11.16
C ASP A 130 -0.03 6.48 -10.44
N VAL A 131 0.79 5.75 -9.68
CA VAL A 131 0.35 4.69 -8.79
C VAL A 131 0.40 5.19 -7.36
N TYR A 132 -0.73 5.07 -6.68
CA TYR A 132 -0.89 5.38 -5.26
C TYR A 132 -0.82 4.08 -4.46
N TRP A 133 -0.12 4.12 -3.34
CA TRP A 133 0.10 3.00 -2.45
C TRP A 133 -0.29 3.36 -1.03
N THR A 134 -0.93 2.41 -0.36
CA THR A 134 -1.17 2.45 1.09
C THR A 134 -0.66 1.14 1.69
N ILE A 135 0.15 1.26 2.73
CA ILE A 135 0.61 0.15 3.57
C ILE A 135 0.12 0.44 4.98
N GLU A 136 -0.70 -0.47 5.51
CA GLU A 136 -1.19 -0.45 6.88
C GLU A 136 -0.45 -1.50 7.70
N LEU A 137 0.11 -1.10 8.83
CA LEU A 137 0.75 -1.97 9.80
C LEU A 137 -0.07 -1.94 11.09
N ALA A 138 -0.15 -3.08 11.77
CA ALA A 138 -0.78 -3.13 13.09
C ALA A 138 0.01 -3.97 14.11
N TRP A 139 -0.11 -3.53 15.37
CA TRP A 139 0.49 -4.18 16.54
C TRP A 139 -0.57 -4.96 17.30
N THR A 140 -0.37 -6.26 17.45
CA THR A 140 -1.22 -7.16 18.26
C THR A 140 -0.43 -7.72 19.42
#